data_AF-A0A376VDX6-F1
#
_entry.id   AF-A0A376VDX6-F1
#
_cell.length_a   1.000
_cell.length_b   1.000
_cell.length_c   1.000
_cell.angle_alpha   90.00
_cell.angle_beta   90.00
_cell.angle_gamma   90.00
#
_symmetry.space_group_name_H-M   'P 1'
#
loop_
_entity.id
_entity.type
_entity.pdbx_description
1 polymer ?
#
loop_
_entity_poly.entity_id
_entity_poly.type
_entity_poly.pdbx_seq_one_letter_code
_entity_poly.pdbx_strand_id
1 'polypeptide(L)'
;MSRIMNVGLRPLRVGKFSTLVRPKNQVLLGGLFLFAVGILIFGLMHGSFSVPASEIGRALFAPENVSTDARYIVQDIRLPRVIMALLCGAMLGMAGAAMQSIARNGLADPGLIGVKEGCSVAVLWLIFQFPMLGMFWRPVAGLAGGLLVALIVIFCARDISRPRFVLIGIGVSWFFAAGIGVFMTTADVRDVQTALMWLSGSLHAANWMLVGISACWMLPAALLLLFTARTADIALLGHQVATGLG
;
A
#
# COMPACT_ATOMS: atom_id res chain seq x y z
N MET A 1 7.18 -5.84 -39.23
CA MET A 1 6.47 -4.63 -38.75
C MET A 1 4.93 -4.76 -38.79
N SER A 2 4.33 -5.36 -39.83
CA SER A 2 2.86 -5.37 -40.01
C SER A 2 2.06 -6.19 -38.99
N ARG A 3 2.57 -7.34 -38.52
CA ARG A 3 1.86 -8.15 -37.49
C ARG A 3 1.76 -7.49 -36.11
N ILE A 4 2.71 -6.62 -35.74
CA ILE A 4 2.72 -5.94 -34.43
C ILE A 4 1.66 -4.83 -34.37
N MET A 5 1.45 -4.12 -35.50
CA MET A 5 0.43 -3.07 -35.60
C MET A 5 -0.99 -3.63 -35.55
N ASN A 6 -1.21 -4.86 -36.06
CA ASN A 6 -2.52 -5.52 -36.01
C ASN A 6 -2.99 -5.86 -34.58
N VAL A 7 -2.07 -5.92 -33.60
CA VAL A 7 -2.38 -6.16 -32.18
C VAL A 7 -2.48 -4.83 -31.38
N GLY A 8 -2.47 -3.68 -32.07
CA GLY A 8 -2.61 -2.36 -31.45
C GLY A 8 -1.40 -1.89 -30.62
N LEU A 9 -0.25 -2.56 -30.76
CA LEU A 9 1.00 -2.20 -30.08
C LEU A 9 1.79 -1.20 -30.95
N ARG A 10 2.19 -0.08 -30.37
CA ARG A 10 3.06 0.92 -31.00
C ARG A 10 4.47 0.84 -30.40
N PRO A 11 5.53 0.73 -31.23
CA PRO A 11 6.89 0.77 -30.73
C PRO A 11 7.25 2.20 -30.28
N LEU A 12 7.66 2.33 -29.02
CA LEU A 12 8.22 3.54 -28.44
C LEU A 12 9.74 3.31 -28.32
N ARG A 13 10.50 4.02 -29.15
CA ARG A 13 11.97 4.05 -29.05
C ARG A 13 12.39 5.35 -28.39
N VAL A 14 13.07 5.25 -27.26
CA VAL A 14 13.75 6.36 -26.60
C VAL A 14 15.22 5.97 -26.49
N GLY A 15 16.05 6.50 -27.39
CA GLY A 15 17.47 6.15 -27.47
C GLY A 15 17.70 4.65 -27.71
N LYS A 16 18.50 4.00 -26.85
CA LYS A 16 18.80 2.55 -26.91
C LYS A 16 17.65 1.66 -26.40
N PHE A 17 16.61 2.23 -25.78
CA PHE A 17 15.49 1.47 -25.22
C PHE A 17 14.33 1.42 -26.22
N SER A 18 13.89 0.20 -26.54
CA SER A 18 12.72 -0.05 -27.39
C SER A 18 11.69 -0.83 -26.58
N THR A 19 10.53 -0.22 -26.34
CA THR A 19 9.39 -0.86 -25.69
C THR A 19 8.17 -0.86 -26.60
N LEU A 20 7.31 -1.86 -26.47
CA LEU A 20 6.03 -1.93 -27.19
C LEU A 20 4.94 -1.46 -26.25
N VAL A 21 4.21 -0.40 -26.61
CA VAL A 21 3.17 0.15 -25.73
C VAL A 21 1.82 0.18 -26.43
N ARG A 22 0.76 -0.08 -25.65
CA ARG A 22 -0.62 0.10 -26.09
C ARG A 22 -1.05 1.55 -25.81
N PRO A 23 -1.31 2.38 -26.83
CA PRO A 23 -1.60 3.80 -26.62
C PRO A 23 -2.88 4.02 -25.80
N LYS A 24 -3.89 3.15 -25.91
CA LYS A 24 -5.12 3.21 -25.09
C LYS A 24 -4.82 3.11 -23.58
N ASN A 25 -3.91 2.22 -23.19
CA ASN A 25 -3.52 2.05 -21.79
C ASN A 25 -2.73 3.26 -21.28
N GLN A 26 -1.90 3.88 -22.12
CA GLN A 26 -1.18 5.10 -21.74
C GLN A 26 -2.12 6.28 -21.53
N VAL A 27 -3.15 6.44 -22.38
CA VAL A 27 -4.17 7.49 -22.19
C VAL A 27 -4.94 7.26 -20.88
N LEU A 28 -5.35 6.01 -20.61
CA LEU A 28 -6.02 5.67 -19.35
C LEU A 28 -5.15 5.94 -18.12
N LEU A 29 -3.87 5.51 -18.15
CA LEU A 29 -2.91 5.75 -17.08
C LEU A 29 -2.66 7.25 -16.86
N GLY A 30 -2.50 8.02 -17.94
CA GLY A 30 -2.38 9.47 -17.88
C GLY A 30 -3.62 10.13 -17.26
N GLY A 31 -4.82 9.68 -17.65
CA GLY A 31 -6.07 10.15 -17.08
C GLY A 31 -6.19 9.84 -15.58
N LEU A 32 -5.88 8.61 -15.15
CA LEU A 32 -5.88 8.22 -13.74
C LEU A 32 -4.83 9.00 -12.94
N PHE A 33 -3.66 9.25 -13.51
CA PHE A 33 -2.62 10.07 -12.87
C PHE A 33 -3.10 11.51 -12.66
N LEU A 34 -3.68 12.14 -13.68
CA LEU A 34 -4.23 13.49 -13.56
C LEU A 34 -5.39 13.55 -12.56
N PHE A 35 -6.25 12.54 -12.54
CA PHE A 35 -7.33 12.42 -11.57
C PHE A 35 -6.80 12.30 -10.13
N ALA A 36 -5.77 11.48 -9.91
CA ALA A 36 -5.11 11.36 -8.62
C ALA A 36 -4.49 12.70 -8.18
N VAL A 37 -3.78 13.39 -9.08
CA VAL A 37 -3.24 14.74 -8.80
C VAL A 37 -4.35 15.72 -8.43
N GLY A 38 -5.48 15.69 -9.14
CA GLY A 38 -6.66 16.51 -8.81
C GLY A 38 -7.20 16.25 -7.41
N ILE A 39 -7.31 14.98 -7.00
CA ILE A 39 -7.74 14.60 -5.64
C ILE A 39 -6.73 15.07 -4.58
N LEU A 40 -5.43 14.97 -4.84
CA LEU A 40 -4.41 15.44 -3.90
C LEU A 40 -4.51 16.96 -3.68
N ILE A 41 -4.68 17.72 -4.76
CA ILE A 41 -4.89 19.18 -4.69
C ILE A 41 -6.17 19.48 -3.90
N PHE A 42 -7.27 18.79 -4.23
CA PHE A 42 -8.53 18.96 -3.52
C PHE A 42 -8.41 18.66 -2.01
N GLY A 43 -7.68 17.59 -1.66
CA GLY A 43 -7.40 17.21 -0.27
C GLY A 43 -6.51 18.20 0.48
N LEU A 44 -5.62 18.91 -0.21
CA LEU A 44 -4.85 20.01 0.38
C LEU A 44 -5.72 21.25 0.64
N MET A 45 -6.69 21.52 -0.25
CA MET A 45 -7.60 22.67 -0.13
C MET A 45 -8.62 22.49 0.98
N HIS A 46 -9.13 21.27 1.19
CA HIS A 46 -10.14 20.99 2.21
C HIS A 46 -9.53 20.57 3.56
N GLY A 47 -9.97 21.20 4.64
CA GLY A 47 -9.59 20.82 6.00
C GLY A 47 -10.46 21.51 7.05
N SER A 48 -10.33 21.08 8.31
CA SER A 48 -11.13 21.61 9.43
C SER A 48 -10.93 23.11 9.68
N PHE A 49 -9.80 23.66 9.24
CA PHE A 49 -9.52 25.10 9.27
C PHE A 49 -9.61 25.67 7.86
N SER A 50 -10.33 26.77 7.68
CA SER A 50 -10.38 27.43 6.37
C SER A 50 -9.06 28.14 6.10
N VAL A 51 -8.32 27.69 5.08
CA VAL A 51 -7.10 28.35 4.60
C VAL A 51 -7.36 28.74 3.14
N PRO A 52 -7.26 30.03 2.79
CA PRO A 52 -7.46 30.48 1.41
C PRO A 52 -6.56 29.75 0.43
N ALA A 53 -7.07 29.43 -0.77
CA ALA A 53 -6.29 28.73 -1.80
C ALA A 53 -4.99 29.48 -2.18
N SER A 54 -5.02 30.81 -2.13
CA SER A 54 -3.84 31.67 -2.36
C SER A 54 -2.76 31.48 -1.29
N GLU A 55 -3.15 31.27 -0.03
CA GLU A 55 -2.22 31.00 1.08
C GLU A 55 -1.66 29.59 1.01
N ILE A 56 -2.41 28.60 0.51
CA ILE A 56 -1.90 27.24 0.30
C ILE A 56 -0.75 27.24 -0.71
N GLY A 57 -0.93 27.92 -1.85
CA GLY A 57 0.13 28.05 -2.85
C GLY A 57 1.37 28.76 -2.30
N ARG A 58 1.17 29.84 -1.54
CA ARG A 58 2.29 30.55 -0.88
C ARG A 58 2.94 29.69 0.20
N ALA A 59 2.19 28.94 0.99
CA ALA A 59 2.74 28.05 2.01
C ALA A 59 3.58 26.91 1.42
N LEU A 60 3.35 26.53 0.16
CA LEU A 60 4.15 25.53 -0.55
C LEU A 60 5.40 26.11 -1.22
N PHE A 61 5.30 27.29 -1.87
CA PHE A 61 6.36 27.82 -2.73
C PHE A 61 7.10 29.06 -2.16
N ALA A 62 6.49 29.79 -1.23
CA ALA A 62 7.04 30.99 -0.60
C ALA A 62 6.62 31.06 0.89
N PRO A 63 7.08 30.10 1.72
CA PRO A 63 6.58 29.91 3.08
C PRO A 63 6.88 31.06 4.04
N GLU A 64 7.85 31.92 3.72
CA GLU A 64 8.11 33.17 4.45
C GLU A 64 6.99 34.22 4.34
N ASN A 65 6.11 34.12 3.33
CA ASN A 65 5.08 35.13 3.03
C ASN A 65 3.68 34.77 3.56
N VAL A 66 3.58 33.83 4.50
CA VAL A 66 2.32 33.31 5.04
C VAL A 66 2.36 33.30 6.57
N SER A 67 1.19 33.39 7.21
CA SER A 67 1.09 33.25 8.67
C SER A 67 1.68 31.92 9.16
N THR A 68 2.31 31.93 10.33
CA THR A 68 2.93 30.75 10.94
C THR A 68 1.92 29.59 11.10
N ASP A 69 0.67 29.92 11.46
CA ASP A 69 -0.40 28.93 11.64
C ASP A 69 -0.80 28.26 10.31
N ALA A 70 -1.01 29.05 9.25
CA ALA A 70 -1.34 28.48 7.94
C ALA A 70 -0.18 27.66 7.37
N ARG A 71 1.07 28.10 7.59
CA ARG A 71 2.26 27.31 7.24
C ARG A 71 2.28 25.97 7.96
N TYR A 72 2.10 25.95 9.29
CA TYR A 72 2.09 24.71 10.07
C TYR A 72 0.96 23.77 9.65
N ILE A 73 -0.26 24.31 9.46
CA ILE A 73 -1.41 23.52 9.00
C ILE A 73 -1.14 22.88 7.63
N VAL A 74 -0.60 23.65 6.68
CA VAL A 74 -0.35 23.13 5.32
C VAL A 74 0.83 22.17 5.31
N GLN A 75 1.99 22.56 5.85
CA GLN A 75 3.24 21.81 5.74
C GLN A 75 3.36 20.63 6.70
N ASP A 76 2.86 20.74 7.93
CA ASP A 76 3.08 19.74 8.97
C ASP A 76 1.85 18.87 9.26
N ILE A 77 0.66 19.30 8.83
CA ILE A 77 -0.59 18.53 9.04
C ILE A 77 -1.14 18.00 7.71
N ARG A 78 -1.45 18.87 6.75
CA ARG A 78 -2.14 18.45 5.51
C ARG A 78 -1.23 17.73 4.55
N LEU A 79 -0.05 18.29 4.29
CA LEU A 79 0.86 17.74 3.28
C LEU A 79 1.34 16.32 3.63
N PRO A 80 1.77 16.00 4.87
CA PRO A 80 2.13 14.64 5.24
C PRO A 80 0.94 13.68 5.13
N ARG A 81 -0.27 14.13 5.50
CA ARG A 81 -1.49 13.32 5.42
C ARG A 81 -1.86 12.96 3.98
N VAL A 82 -1.80 13.94 3.07
CA VAL A 82 -2.12 13.74 1.65
C VAL A 82 -1.07 12.86 0.97
N ILE A 83 0.22 13.07 1.27
CA ILE A 83 1.30 12.21 0.76
C ILE A 83 1.17 10.79 1.32
N MET A 84 0.88 10.64 2.62
CA MET A 84 0.66 9.33 3.23
C MET A 84 -0.52 8.60 2.59
N ALA A 85 -1.62 9.30 2.27
CA ALA A 85 -2.76 8.74 1.54
C ALA A 85 -2.33 8.17 0.17
N LEU A 86 -1.51 8.94 -0.57
CA LEU A 86 -0.97 8.50 -1.86
C LEU A 86 -0.08 7.27 -1.72
N LEU A 87 0.85 7.29 -0.75
CA LEU A 87 1.76 6.17 -0.50
C LEU A 87 0.99 4.90 -0.11
N CYS A 88 0.05 5.00 0.83
CA CYS A 88 -0.80 3.88 1.23
C CYS A 88 -1.61 3.33 0.05
N GLY A 89 -2.24 4.21 -0.73
CA GLY A 89 -3.00 3.81 -1.92
C GLY A 89 -2.13 3.11 -2.96
N ALA A 90 -0.91 3.62 -3.21
CA ALA A 90 0.04 2.99 -4.12
C ALA A 90 0.50 1.62 -3.62
N MET A 91 0.85 1.49 -2.34
CA MET A 91 1.25 0.22 -1.73
C MET A 91 0.12 -0.81 -1.77
N LEU A 92 -1.11 -0.42 -1.45
CA LEU A 92 -2.29 -1.29 -1.53
C LEU A 92 -2.59 -1.71 -2.97
N GLY A 93 -2.50 -0.78 -3.92
CA GLY A 93 -2.69 -1.07 -5.34
C GLY A 93 -1.64 -2.07 -5.87
N MET A 94 -0.37 -1.88 -5.50
CA MET A 94 0.72 -2.81 -5.85
C MET A 94 0.52 -4.19 -5.22
N ALA A 95 0.16 -4.25 -3.93
CA ALA A 95 -0.11 -5.51 -3.24
C ALA A 95 -1.31 -6.25 -3.85
N GLY A 96 -2.37 -5.52 -4.22
CA GLY A 96 -3.53 -6.08 -4.91
C GLY A 96 -3.16 -6.67 -6.27
N ALA A 97 -2.42 -5.93 -7.10
CA ALA A 97 -1.94 -6.43 -8.38
C ALA A 97 -1.09 -7.71 -8.24
N ALA A 98 -0.18 -7.73 -7.26
CA ALA A 98 0.65 -8.90 -6.97
C ALA A 98 -0.21 -10.10 -6.53
N MET A 99 -1.16 -9.89 -5.63
CA MET A 99 -2.02 -10.97 -5.13
C MET A 99 -2.96 -11.52 -6.22
N GLN A 100 -3.53 -10.65 -7.05
CA GLN A 100 -4.36 -11.05 -8.18
C GLN A 100 -3.57 -11.88 -9.20
N SER A 101 -2.30 -11.56 -9.43
CA SER A 101 -1.40 -12.34 -10.28
C SER A 101 -1.10 -13.71 -9.68
N ILE A 102 -0.73 -13.79 -8.40
CA ILE A 102 -0.43 -15.06 -7.70
C ILE A 102 -1.66 -15.96 -7.64
N ALA A 103 -2.81 -15.41 -7.24
CA ALA A 103 -4.06 -16.14 -7.11
C ALA A 103 -4.71 -16.46 -8.47
N ARG A 104 -4.22 -15.86 -9.56
CA ARG A 104 -4.84 -15.89 -10.89
C ARG A 104 -6.33 -15.55 -10.86
N ASN A 105 -6.68 -14.59 -10.01
CA ASN A 105 -8.06 -14.22 -9.73
C ASN A 105 -8.14 -12.72 -9.52
N GLY A 106 -8.86 -12.03 -10.41
CA GLY A 106 -9.05 -10.57 -10.34
C GLY A 106 -9.85 -10.10 -9.11
N LEU A 107 -10.46 -11.01 -8.35
CA LEU A 107 -11.16 -10.73 -7.11
C LEU A 107 -10.30 -10.99 -5.86
N ALA A 108 -9.05 -11.43 -6.01
CA ALA A 108 -8.19 -11.69 -4.87
C ALA A 108 -7.75 -10.38 -4.20
N ASP A 109 -7.95 -10.32 -2.88
CA ASP A 109 -7.55 -9.21 -2.03
C ASP A 109 -6.22 -9.53 -1.31
N PRO A 110 -5.28 -8.57 -1.20
CA PRO A 110 -4.00 -8.79 -0.52
C PRO A 110 -4.14 -9.11 0.98
N GLY A 111 -5.28 -8.81 1.61
CA GLY A 111 -5.59 -9.17 2.99
C GLY A 111 -5.92 -10.65 3.20
N LEU A 112 -6.15 -11.44 2.14
CA LEU A 112 -6.54 -12.85 2.26
C LEU A 112 -5.50 -13.76 2.93
N ILE A 113 -4.24 -13.32 3.02
CA ILE A 113 -3.13 -14.12 3.56
C ILE A 113 -2.85 -13.89 5.06
N GLY A 114 -3.70 -13.14 5.76
CA GLY A 114 -3.56 -12.95 7.22
C GLY A 114 -2.52 -11.90 7.64
N VAL A 115 -1.83 -11.27 6.69
CA VAL A 115 -0.77 -10.28 6.95
C VAL A 115 -1.31 -9.07 7.70
N LYS A 116 -2.54 -8.64 7.39
CA LYS A 116 -3.22 -7.54 8.07
C LYS A 116 -3.48 -7.88 9.54
N GLU A 117 -3.98 -9.08 9.81
CA GLU A 117 -4.31 -9.55 11.15
C GLU A 117 -3.04 -9.75 11.99
N GLY A 118 -1.98 -10.30 11.40
CA GLY A 118 -0.66 -10.41 12.03
C GLY A 118 -0.04 -9.07 12.40
N CYS A 119 -0.11 -8.09 11.48
CA CYS A 119 0.28 -6.70 11.74
C CYS A 119 -0.53 -6.12 12.91
N SER A 120 -1.85 -6.35 12.90
CA SER A 120 -2.75 -5.86 13.94
C SER A 120 -2.40 -6.42 15.31
N VAL A 121 -2.24 -7.74 15.43
CA VAL A 121 -1.88 -8.38 16.70
C VAL A 121 -0.53 -7.88 17.21
N ALA A 122 0.48 -7.76 16.34
CA ALA A 122 1.80 -7.27 16.75
C ALA A 122 1.76 -5.82 17.26
N VAL A 123 1.01 -4.94 16.59
CA VAL A 123 0.92 -3.53 17.00
C VAL A 123 0.07 -3.36 18.26
N LEU A 124 -1.04 -4.08 18.39
CA LEU A 124 -1.84 -4.07 19.61
C LEU A 124 -1.02 -4.59 20.80
N TRP A 125 -0.30 -5.69 20.62
CA TRP A 125 0.60 -6.21 21.64
C TRP A 125 1.67 -5.18 22.06
N LEU A 126 2.28 -4.49 21.09
CA LEU A 126 3.23 -3.42 21.38
C LEU A 126 2.60 -2.26 22.17
N ILE A 127 1.40 -1.82 21.77
CA ILE A 127 0.69 -0.71 22.43
C ILE A 127 0.39 -1.04 23.89
N PHE A 128 -0.05 -2.27 24.18
CA PHE A 128 -0.46 -2.66 25.53
C PHE A 128 0.71 -3.04 26.43
N GLN A 129 1.73 -3.74 25.91
CA GLN A 129 2.87 -4.16 26.72
C GLN A 129 3.93 -3.08 26.87
N PHE A 130 4.04 -2.18 25.87
CA PHE A 130 5.07 -1.16 25.83
C PHE A 130 4.51 0.22 25.43
N PRO A 131 3.58 0.78 26.23
CA PRO A 131 2.90 2.04 25.89
C PRO A 131 3.84 3.25 25.81
N MET A 132 5.01 3.18 26.46
CA MET A 132 6.03 4.23 26.44
C MET A 132 6.84 4.29 25.13
N LEU A 133 6.75 3.26 24.27
CA LEU A 133 7.48 3.26 23.02
C LEU A 133 6.92 4.30 22.05
N GLY A 134 7.83 5.07 21.47
CA GLY A 134 7.50 6.12 20.51
C GLY A 134 6.80 5.59 19.26
N MET A 135 6.17 6.50 18.53
CA MET A 135 5.36 6.22 17.34
C MET A 135 6.13 5.46 16.24
N PHE A 136 7.45 5.58 16.19
CA PHE A 136 8.35 4.86 15.28
C PHE A 136 8.24 3.33 15.37
N TRP A 137 8.03 2.79 16.58
CA TRP A 137 8.05 1.33 16.79
C TRP A 137 6.79 0.64 16.28
N ARG A 138 5.68 1.37 16.16
CA ARG A 138 4.39 0.79 15.72
C ARG A 138 4.45 0.28 14.27
N PRO A 139 4.91 1.06 13.27
CA PRO A 139 5.12 0.54 11.92
C PRO A 139 6.06 -0.67 11.85
N VAL A 140 7.15 -0.65 12.64
CA VAL A 140 8.15 -1.73 12.65
C VAL A 140 7.56 -3.02 13.20
N ALA A 141 6.85 -2.95 14.32
CA ALA A 141 6.15 -4.10 14.89
C ALA A 141 5.07 -4.65 13.94
N GLY A 142 4.31 -3.77 13.29
CA GLY A 142 3.31 -4.15 12.30
C GLY A 142 3.92 -4.87 11.09
N LEU A 143 5.03 -4.35 10.56
CA LEU A 143 5.77 -4.97 9.47
C LEU A 143 6.31 -6.36 9.88
N ALA A 144 6.91 -6.46 11.07
CA ALA A 144 7.43 -7.72 11.59
C ALA A 144 6.31 -8.76 11.78
N GLY A 145 5.17 -8.37 12.35
CA GLY A 145 4.01 -9.25 12.54
C GLY A 145 3.42 -9.72 11.20
N GLY A 146 3.26 -8.80 10.24
CA GLY A 146 2.77 -9.14 8.91
C GLY A 146 3.72 -10.08 8.15
N LEU A 147 5.03 -9.79 8.19
CA LEU A 147 6.04 -10.63 7.56
C LEU A 147 6.10 -12.03 8.18
N LEU A 148 6.02 -12.11 9.51
CA LEU A 148 5.97 -13.39 10.22
C LEU A 148 4.78 -14.24 9.74
N VAL A 149 3.60 -13.64 9.63
CA VAL A 149 2.42 -14.36 9.12
C VAL A 149 2.60 -14.79 7.67
N ALA A 150 3.14 -13.93 6.81
CA ALA A 150 3.43 -14.30 5.42
C ALA A 150 4.39 -15.51 5.35
N LEU A 151 5.44 -15.52 6.18
CA LEU A 151 6.39 -16.64 6.25
C LEU A 151 5.74 -17.93 6.75
N ILE A 152 4.86 -17.86 7.77
CA ILE A 152 4.08 -19.01 8.24
C ILE A 152 3.23 -19.59 7.12
N VAL A 153 2.52 -18.74 6.38
CA VAL A 153 1.68 -19.18 5.26
C VAL A 153 2.52 -19.84 4.17
N ILE A 154 3.64 -19.23 3.77
CA ILE A 154 4.56 -19.79 2.76
C ILE A 154 5.10 -21.17 3.21
N PHE A 155 5.56 -21.27 4.45
CA PHE A 155 6.08 -22.51 5.02
C PHE A 155 5.04 -23.64 5.04
N CYS A 156 3.81 -23.33 5.46
CA CYS A 156 2.70 -24.28 5.51
C CYS A 156 2.17 -24.67 4.12
N ALA A 157 2.19 -23.73 3.17
CA ALA A 157 1.70 -23.95 1.81
C ALA A 157 2.60 -24.89 1.02
N ARG A 158 3.93 -24.86 1.25
CA ARG A 158 4.98 -25.58 0.50
C ARG A 158 5.08 -25.23 -0.99
N ASP A 159 3.98 -24.81 -1.63
CA ASP A 159 3.90 -24.36 -3.01
C ASP A 159 2.93 -23.17 -3.10
N ILE A 160 3.42 -22.04 -3.61
CA ILE A 160 2.72 -20.75 -3.67
C ILE A 160 1.71 -20.72 -4.85
N SER A 161 1.85 -21.62 -5.81
CA SER A 161 1.08 -21.61 -7.07
C SER A 161 -0.33 -22.25 -7.00
N ARG A 162 -0.72 -22.78 -5.84
CA ARG A 162 -1.91 -23.63 -5.70
C ARG A 162 -3.03 -22.95 -4.89
N PRO A 163 -4.31 -23.34 -5.10
CA PRO A 163 -5.43 -22.95 -4.23
C PRO A 163 -5.14 -23.18 -2.73
N ARG A 164 -4.26 -24.13 -2.41
CA ARG A 164 -3.75 -24.39 -1.06
C ARG A 164 -3.14 -23.17 -0.38
N PHE A 165 -2.37 -22.34 -1.09
CA PHE A 165 -1.76 -21.13 -0.51
C PHE A 165 -2.85 -20.17 0.00
N VAL A 166 -3.89 -19.95 -0.81
CA VAL A 166 -5.03 -19.10 -0.46
C VAL A 166 -5.82 -19.69 0.71
N LEU A 167 -6.12 -20.99 0.70
CA LEU A 167 -6.86 -21.65 1.79
C LEU A 167 -6.12 -21.59 3.14
N ILE A 168 -4.80 -21.78 3.13
CA ILE A 168 -3.97 -21.64 4.34
C ILE A 168 -3.96 -20.19 4.80
N GLY A 169 -3.80 -19.24 3.87
CA GLY A 169 -3.89 -17.80 4.17
C GLY A 169 -5.19 -17.44 4.89
N ILE A 170 -6.33 -17.91 4.38
CA ILE A 170 -7.65 -17.68 4.99
C ILE A 170 -7.70 -18.30 6.39
N GLY A 171 -7.25 -19.55 6.55
CA GLY A 171 -7.24 -20.22 7.85
C GLY A 171 -6.39 -19.50 8.90
N VAL A 172 -5.20 -19.03 8.50
CA VAL A 172 -4.30 -18.25 9.36
C VAL A 172 -4.92 -16.89 9.69
N SER A 173 -5.50 -16.19 8.71
CA SER A 173 -6.21 -14.93 8.92
C SER A 173 -7.32 -15.10 9.97
N TRP A 174 -8.15 -16.13 9.85
CA TRP A 174 -9.22 -16.41 10.80
C TRP A 174 -8.70 -16.76 12.20
N PHE A 175 -7.58 -17.47 12.30
CA PHE A 175 -6.94 -17.74 13.58
C PHE A 175 -6.52 -16.44 14.30
N PHE A 176 -5.84 -15.54 13.60
CA PHE A 176 -5.47 -14.24 14.19
C PHE A 176 -6.70 -13.36 14.47
N ALA A 177 -7.70 -13.37 13.58
CA ALA A 177 -8.96 -12.65 13.79
C ALA A 177 -9.71 -13.15 15.04
N ALA A 178 -9.73 -14.46 15.28
CA ALA A 178 -10.28 -15.04 16.50
C ALA A 178 -9.50 -14.59 17.74
N GLY A 179 -8.17 -14.53 17.66
CA GLY A 179 -7.32 -13.98 18.73
C GLY A 179 -7.63 -12.51 19.05
N ILE A 180 -7.82 -11.68 18.01
CA ILE A 180 -8.28 -10.29 18.18
C ILE A 180 -9.68 -10.28 18.81
N GLY A 181 -10.58 -11.18 18.41
CA GLY A 181 -11.92 -11.31 19.00
C GLY A 181 -11.90 -11.63 20.50
N VAL A 182 -11.07 -12.59 20.92
CA VAL A 182 -10.87 -12.91 22.34
C VAL A 182 -10.32 -11.73 23.11
N PHE A 183 -9.36 -10.99 22.52
CA PHE A 183 -8.85 -9.77 23.12
C PHE A 183 -9.97 -8.73 23.32
N MET A 184 -10.81 -8.51 22.31
CA MET A 184 -11.91 -7.54 22.38
C MET A 184 -12.96 -7.86 23.44
N THR A 185 -13.14 -9.13 23.78
CA THR A 185 -14.13 -9.55 24.80
C THR A 185 -13.57 -9.59 26.22
N THR A 186 -12.25 -9.68 26.37
CA THR A 186 -11.59 -9.84 27.68
C THR A 186 -10.86 -8.58 28.16
N ALA A 187 -10.51 -7.67 27.26
CA ALA A 187 -9.79 -6.44 27.58
C ALA A 187 -10.70 -5.33 28.13
N ASP A 188 -10.09 -4.37 28.82
CA ASP A 188 -10.78 -3.18 29.32
C ASP A 188 -11.34 -2.32 28.19
N VAL A 189 -12.45 -1.61 28.46
CA VAL A 189 -13.16 -0.78 27.47
C VAL A 189 -12.24 0.26 26.80
N ARG A 190 -11.28 0.83 27.54
CA ARG A 190 -10.32 1.82 27.01
C ARG A 190 -9.35 1.20 26.00
N ASP A 191 -8.90 -0.02 26.26
CA ASP A 191 -7.99 -0.75 25.40
C ASP A 191 -8.71 -1.21 24.12
N VAL A 192 -9.96 -1.66 24.27
CA VAL A 192 -10.84 -1.96 23.14
C VAL A 192 -11.05 -0.75 22.25
N GLN A 193 -11.32 0.44 22.80
CA GLN A 193 -11.47 1.67 22.00
C GLN A 193 -10.18 2.02 21.23
N THR A 194 -9.03 1.90 21.88
CA THR A 194 -7.72 2.14 21.25
C THR A 194 -7.49 1.14 20.12
N ALA A 195 -7.82 -0.12 20.35
CA ALA A 195 -7.69 -1.18 19.36
C ALA A 195 -8.63 -0.98 18.17
N LEU A 196 -9.89 -0.58 18.39
CA LEU A 196 -10.84 -0.28 17.32
C LEU A 196 -10.41 0.91 16.45
N MET A 197 -9.88 1.97 17.06
CA MET A 197 -9.30 3.09 16.31
C MET A 197 -8.12 2.66 15.45
N TRP A 198 -7.31 1.71 15.91
CA TRP A 198 -6.18 1.21 15.14
C TRP A 198 -6.62 0.25 14.02
N LEU A 199 -7.53 -0.69 14.32
CA LEU A 199 -8.04 -1.70 13.37
C LEU A 199 -8.86 -1.10 12.23
N SER A 200 -9.53 0.03 12.47
CA SER A 200 -10.27 0.78 11.44
C SER A 200 -9.34 1.51 10.46
N GLY A 201 -8.10 1.81 10.88
CA GLY A 201 -7.13 2.58 10.11
C GLY A 201 -7.43 4.08 10.13
N SER A 202 -6.37 4.90 10.21
CA SER A 202 -6.50 6.36 10.18
C SER A 202 -5.22 7.03 9.68
N LEU A 203 -5.39 8.10 8.90
CA LEU A 203 -4.31 9.00 8.48
C LEU A 203 -4.19 10.23 9.40
N HIS A 204 -4.90 10.23 10.54
CA HIS A 204 -4.92 11.39 11.43
C HIS A 204 -3.54 11.71 11.99
N ALA A 205 -2.78 10.69 12.40
CA ALA A 205 -1.45 10.81 13.00
C ALA A 205 -0.31 10.93 11.97
N ALA A 206 -0.62 11.08 10.68
CA ALA A 206 0.38 11.19 9.62
C ALA A 206 1.31 12.40 9.86
N ASN A 207 2.62 12.17 9.79
CA ASN A 207 3.67 13.17 9.93
C ASN A 207 4.83 12.81 9.00
N TRP A 208 5.79 13.73 8.83
CA TRP A 208 6.93 13.54 7.93
C TRP A 208 7.79 12.31 8.26
N MET A 209 7.92 11.94 9.54
CA MET A 209 8.64 10.73 9.94
C MET A 209 7.95 9.47 9.40
N LEU A 210 6.63 9.36 9.57
CA LEU A 210 5.86 8.22 9.05
C LEU A 210 5.84 8.17 7.52
N VAL A 211 5.80 9.33 6.86
CA VAL A 211 5.95 9.42 5.40
C VAL A 211 7.31 8.90 4.96
N GLY A 212 8.39 9.32 5.63
CA GLY A 212 9.75 8.86 5.34
C GLY A 212 9.90 7.35 5.53
N ILE A 213 9.39 6.80 6.63
CA ILE A 213 9.40 5.35 6.88
C ILE A 213 8.63 4.62 5.77
N SER A 214 7.43 5.08 5.44
CA SER A 214 6.58 4.44 4.43
C SER A 214 7.22 4.48 3.04
N ALA A 215 7.81 5.61 2.65
CA ALA A 215 8.55 5.73 1.40
C ALA A 215 9.77 4.81 1.36
N CYS A 216 10.51 4.71 2.47
CA CYS A 216 11.68 3.85 2.59
C CYS A 216 11.34 2.36 2.38
N TRP A 217 10.17 1.90 2.82
CA TRP A 217 9.70 0.53 2.59
C TRP A 217 9.03 0.33 1.23
N MET A 218 8.31 1.34 0.74
CA MET A 218 7.64 1.30 -0.55
C MET A 218 8.64 1.17 -1.71
N LEU A 219 9.75 1.91 -1.68
CA LEU A 219 10.69 1.96 -2.81
C LEU A 219 11.30 0.58 -3.13
N PRO A 220 11.88 -0.18 -2.17
CA PRO A 220 12.35 -1.54 -2.42
C PRO A 220 11.23 -2.48 -2.88
N ALA A 221 10.04 -2.41 -2.27
CA ALA A 221 8.91 -3.26 -2.63
C ALA A 221 8.44 -2.99 -4.07
N ALA A 222 8.35 -1.71 -4.46
CA ALA A 222 8.00 -1.31 -5.82
C ALA A 222 9.04 -1.77 -6.84
N LEU A 223 10.34 -1.60 -6.54
CA LEU A 223 11.42 -2.06 -7.41
C LEU A 223 11.39 -3.58 -7.60
N LEU A 224 11.22 -4.34 -6.51
CA LEU A 224 11.09 -5.80 -6.57
C LEU A 224 9.91 -6.21 -7.47
N LEU A 225 8.73 -5.62 -7.26
CA LEU A 225 7.56 -5.92 -8.09
C LEU A 225 7.79 -5.57 -9.56
N LEU A 226 8.38 -4.41 -9.86
CA LEU A 226 8.68 -3.99 -11.24
C LEU A 226 9.65 -4.95 -11.94
N PHE A 227 10.69 -5.41 -11.25
CA PHE A 227 11.63 -6.38 -11.82
C PHE A 227 11.01 -7.76 -12.01
N THR A 228 10.09 -8.17 -11.11
CA THR A 228 9.40 -9.47 -11.21
C THR A 228 8.15 -9.46 -12.10
N ALA A 229 7.67 -8.29 -12.53
CA ALA A 229 6.40 -8.14 -13.24
C ALA A 229 6.32 -8.99 -14.51
N ARG A 230 7.39 -9.01 -15.32
CA ARG A 230 7.43 -9.83 -16.55
C ARG A 230 7.33 -11.32 -16.24
N THR A 231 8.08 -11.80 -15.25
CA THR A 231 8.04 -13.19 -14.82
C THR A 231 6.67 -13.57 -14.26
N ALA A 232 6.01 -12.66 -13.54
CA ALA A 232 4.65 -12.86 -13.05
C ALA A 232 3.63 -12.96 -14.20
N ASP A 233 3.74 -12.10 -15.22
CA ASP A 233 2.90 -12.17 -16.42
C ASP A 233 3.10 -13.49 -17.19
N ILE A 234 4.34 -13.98 -17.28
CA ILE A 234 4.65 -15.27 -17.91
C ILE A 234 4.06 -16.42 -17.08
N ALA A 235 4.14 -16.34 -15.75
CA ALA A 235 3.57 -17.37 -14.88
C ALA A 235 2.06 -17.55 -15.11
N LEU A 236 1.33 -16.48 -15.43
CA LEU A 236 -0.11 -16.55 -15.74
C LEU A 236 -0.43 -17.44 -16.96
N LEU A 237 0.49 -17.59 -17.91
CA LEU A 237 0.30 -18.44 -19.11
C LEU A 237 0.28 -19.94 -18.81
N GLY A 238 0.59 -20.34 -17.57
CA GLY A 238 0.61 -21.72 -17.13
C GLY A 238 2.03 -22.24 -16.91
N HIS A 239 2.16 -23.22 -16.01
CA HIS A 239 3.47 -23.66 -15.55
C HIS A 239 4.34 -24.22 -16.69
N GLN A 240 3.74 -24.97 -17.62
CA GLN A 240 4.46 -25.53 -18.77
C GLN A 240 5.01 -24.46 -19.72
N VAL A 241 4.23 -23.40 -20.00
CA VAL A 241 4.66 -22.30 -20.87
C VAL A 241 5.72 -21.45 -20.19
N ALA A 242 5.57 -21.21 -18.88
CA ALA A 242 6.57 -20.49 -18.10
C ALA A 242 7.92 -21.23 -18.09
N THR A 243 7.94 -22.52 -17.71
CA THR A 243 9.17 -23.32 -17.69
C THR A 243 9.82 -23.43 -19.08
N GLY A 244 9.03 -23.44 -20.16
CA GLY A 244 9.54 -23.45 -21.53
C GLY A 244 10.18 -22.13 -21.99
N LEU A 245 9.88 -21.01 -21.32
CA LEU A 245 10.44 -19.68 -21.61
C LEU A 245 11.63 -19.30 -20.72
N GLY A 246 12.00 -20.16 -19.76
CA GLY A 246 13.05 -19.95 -18.76
C GLY A 246 12.56 -19.25 -17.51
#